data_AF-A0A519X1R1-F1
#
_entry.id   AF-A0A519X1R1-F1
#
_cell.length_a   1.000
_cell.length_b   1.000
_cell.length_c   1.000
_cell.angle_alpha   90.00
_cell.angle_beta   90.00
_cell.angle_gamma   90.00
#
_symmetry.space_group_name_H-M   'P 1'
#
loop_
_entity.id
_entity.type
_entity.pdbx_description
1 polymer ?
#
loop_
_entity_poly.entity_id
_entity_poly.type
_entity_poly.pdbx_seq_one_letter_code
_entity_poly.pdbx_strand_id
1 'polypeptide(L)'
;WIKAQVDQAIGGNNPAEVLWRGAVDNALAMEEDHFPPSLLGRGLLNPTQNLVDAFPMANGYPISDQQNAGYVSTAPYTGRDPRLNAYIIYNGATFGTANTTVINTALDATTNDGLNKLETSTRTGYYMRKLLRNEVNLNSSSRNPQQHIKPRMRYTEFYLAYAEAANEAWGPLGTGSHTYSAYDVIKAIRRRAGVGVNNNDPYLESIKNDKAAMQTLIRNERRLELCFEGHRFWDLRRWKRDLTETAKGMLIQAGTYTPINVDERVYQDHMIYGPVPNTEILKFSALKQNTGW
;
A
#
# COMPACT_ATOMS: atom_id res chain seq x y z
N TRP A 1 -2.38 7.65 5.53
CA TRP A 1 -2.18 8.91 6.26
C TRP A 1 -1.63 8.57 7.60
N ILE A 2 -0.51 9.17 7.93
CA ILE A 2 0.07 9.07 9.26
C ILE A 2 -0.63 10.14 10.11
N LYS A 3 -0.98 9.80 11.36
CA LYS A 3 -1.57 10.71 12.37
C LYS A 3 -1.13 12.18 12.21
N ALA A 4 0.19 12.40 12.13
CA ALA A 4 0.80 13.72 12.02
C ALA A 4 0.27 14.58 10.87
N GLN A 5 -0.04 13.99 9.71
CA GLN A 5 -0.60 14.73 8.56
C GLN A 5 -2.05 15.14 8.81
N VAL A 6 -2.81 14.34 9.55
CA VAL A 6 -4.21 14.67 9.89
C VAL A 6 -4.26 15.76 10.95
N ASP A 7 -3.38 15.69 11.94
CA ASP A 7 -3.29 16.70 13.00
C ASP A 7 -2.92 18.09 12.46
N GLN A 8 -2.18 18.16 11.34
CA GLN A 8 -1.88 19.41 10.63
C GLN A 8 -3.08 20.00 9.88
N ALA A 9 -4.11 19.21 9.59
CA ALA A 9 -5.32 19.67 8.90
C ALA A 9 -6.34 20.34 9.86
N ILE A 10 -6.07 20.32 11.16
CA ILE A 10 -6.94 20.90 12.19
C ILE A 10 -7.03 22.42 12.00
N GLY A 11 -8.24 22.96 12.14
CA GLY A 11 -8.51 24.40 11.98
C GLY A 11 -8.73 24.86 10.53
N GLY A 12 -8.97 23.93 9.59
CA GLY A 12 -9.24 24.26 8.19
C GLY A 12 -7.98 24.35 7.30
N ASN A 13 -6.80 24.15 7.88
CA ASN A 13 -5.54 24.11 7.14
C ASN A 13 -5.46 22.89 6.22
N ASN A 14 -4.70 23.02 5.14
CA ASN A 14 -4.29 21.89 4.31
C ASN A 14 -2.86 21.50 4.67
N PRO A 15 -2.60 20.24 5.04
CA PRO A 15 -1.24 19.74 5.23
C PRO A 15 -0.41 20.00 3.98
N ALA A 16 0.88 20.30 4.14
CA ALA A 16 1.75 20.68 3.02
C ALA A 16 1.79 19.65 1.88
N GLU A 17 1.56 18.36 2.17
CA GLU A 17 1.51 17.29 1.16
C GLU A 17 0.16 17.18 0.43
N VAL A 18 -0.90 17.79 0.94
CA VAL A 18 -2.29 17.64 0.46
C VAL A 18 -2.71 18.87 -0.33
N LEU A 19 -2.91 18.70 -1.63
CA LEU A 19 -3.38 19.76 -2.52
C LEU A 19 -4.91 19.91 -2.44
N TRP A 20 -5.61 18.78 -2.41
CA TRP A 20 -7.08 18.74 -2.31
C TRP A 20 -7.53 17.59 -1.42
N ARG A 21 -8.50 17.87 -0.55
CA ARG A 21 -9.10 16.89 0.36
C ARG A 21 -10.58 17.18 0.56
N GLY A 22 -11.31 16.16 1.04
CA GLY A 22 -12.63 16.34 1.63
C GLY A 22 -12.59 17.05 2.99
N ALA A 23 -13.77 17.16 3.59
CA ALA A 23 -13.95 17.67 4.95
C ALA A 23 -13.16 16.86 5.98
N VAL A 24 -12.89 17.50 7.13
CA VAL A 24 -12.38 16.79 8.31
C VAL A 24 -13.58 16.20 9.02
N ASP A 25 -13.61 14.88 9.16
CA ASP A 25 -14.70 14.17 9.84
C ASP A 25 -14.16 13.53 11.11
N ASN A 26 -14.87 13.65 12.22
CA ASN A 26 -14.57 12.90 13.45
C ASN A 26 -15.32 11.57 13.38
N ALA A 27 -14.61 10.45 13.20
CA ALA A 27 -15.21 9.19 12.83
C ALA A 27 -14.53 7.98 13.49
N LEU A 28 -15.24 6.85 13.42
CA LEU A 28 -14.78 5.52 13.84
C LEU A 28 -14.91 4.49 12.71
N ALA A 29 -15.68 4.79 11.66
CA ALA A 29 -16.11 3.81 10.67
C ALA A 29 -14.95 3.11 9.95
N MET A 30 -13.86 3.82 9.67
CA MET A 30 -12.70 3.22 9.01
C MET A 30 -12.05 2.18 9.92
N GLU A 31 -11.92 2.48 11.21
CA GLU A 31 -11.38 1.57 12.21
C GLU A 31 -12.37 0.44 12.54
N GLU A 32 -13.67 0.69 12.62
CA GLU A 32 -14.70 -0.37 12.77
C GLU A 32 -14.60 -1.41 11.64
N ASP A 33 -14.38 -0.96 10.40
CA ASP A 33 -14.25 -1.85 9.25
C ASP A 33 -12.88 -2.56 9.18
N HIS A 34 -11.78 -1.93 9.59
CA HIS A 34 -10.44 -2.41 9.26
C HIS A 34 -9.54 -2.76 10.45
N PHE A 35 -9.91 -2.42 11.69
CA PHE A 35 -9.16 -2.89 12.86
C PHE A 35 -9.17 -4.42 12.92
N PRO A 36 -8.08 -5.03 13.45
CA PRO A 36 -8.09 -6.44 13.81
C PRO A 36 -9.21 -6.75 14.82
N PRO A 37 -9.75 -7.98 14.83
CA PRO A 37 -10.82 -8.38 15.75
C PRO A 37 -10.52 -8.19 17.24
N SER A 38 -9.26 -8.32 17.69
CA SER A 38 -8.87 -8.05 19.08
C SER A 38 -9.05 -6.59 19.50
N LEU A 39 -9.10 -5.67 18.52
CA LEU A 39 -9.41 -4.26 18.70
C LEU A 39 -10.86 -3.93 18.33
N LEU A 40 -11.73 -4.94 18.28
CA LEU A 40 -13.18 -4.85 17.99
C LEU A 40 -13.52 -4.38 16.57
N GLY A 41 -12.59 -4.53 15.61
CA GLY A 41 -12.84 -4.27 14.19
C GLY A 41 -13.23 -5.51 13.41
N ARG A 42 -13.52 -5.31 12.11
CA ARG A 42 -13.98 -6.36 11.18
C ARG A 42 -12.91 -6.88 10.21
N GLY A 43 -11.70 -6.33 10.25
CA GLY A 43 -10.56 -6.81 9.45
C GLY A 43 -10.83 -6.90 7.94
N LEU A 44 -11.70 -6.06 7.36
CA LEU A 44 -12.20 -6.25 5.98
C LEU A 44 -11.14 -6.17 4.89
N LEU A 45 -10.05 -5.43 5.12
CA LEU A 45 -8.94 -5.29 4.18
C LEU A 45 -7.73 -6.07 4.70
N ASN A 46 -7.35 -7.12 3.97
CA ASN A 46 -6.18 -7.93 4.25
C ASN A 46 -5.12 -7.70 3.16
N PRO A 47 -4.04 -6.97 3.44
CA PRO A 47 -2.94 -6.80 2.48
C PRO A 47 -2.38 -8.15 2.02
N THR A 48 -2.00 -8.27 0.76
CA THR A 48 -1.44 -9.51 0.23
C THR A 48 0.07 -9.60 0.46
N GLN A 49 0.59 -10.82 0.49
CA GLN A 49 2.03 -11.08 0.48
C GLN A 49 2.71 -10.40 -0.72
N ASN A 50 2.06 -10.36 -1.88
CA ASN A 50 2.59 -9.68 -3.07
C ASN A 50 2.86 -8.18 -2.80
N LEU A 51 2.08 -7.52 -1.94
CA LEU A 51 2.33 -6.14 -1.51
C LEU A 51 3.43 -6.09 -0.43
N VAL A 52 3.43 -7.01 0.53
CA VAL A 52 4.47 -7.10 1.56
C VAL A 52 5.86 -7.32 0.94
N ASP A 53 5.96 -8.14 -0.10
CA ASP A 53 7.20 -8.40 -0.84
C ASP A 53 7.66 -7.21 -1.69
N ALA A 54 6.75 -6.31 -2.04
CA ALA A 54 7.06 -5.12 -2.83
C ALA A 54 7.86 -4.07 -2.02
N PHE A 55 7.81 -4.11 -0.69
CA PHE A 55 8.66 -3.27 0.15
C PHE A 55 10.11 -3.75 0.05
N PRO A 56 11.08 -2.88 -0.26
CA PRO A 56 12.48 -3.28 -0.29
C PRO A 56 13.01 -3.59 1.12
N MET A 57 14.26 -4.03 1.18
CA MET A 57 15.07 -3.98 2.39
C MET A 57 15.45 -2.52 2.71
N ALA A 58 15.83 -2.23 3.95
CA ALA A 58 16.18 -0.87 4.41
C ALA A 58 17.36 -0.27 3.63
N ASN A 59 18.22 -1.12 3.06
CA ASN A 59 19.32 -0.72 2.19
C ASN A 59 18.88 -0.40 0.75
N GLY A 60 17.59 -0.51 0.44
CA GLY A 60 17.00 -0.13 -0.84
C GLY A 60 16.82 -1.25 -1.85
N TYR A 61 17.47 -2.40 -1.67
CA TYR A 61 17.38 -3.53 -2.60
C TYR A 61 16.03 -4.26 -2.47
N PRO A 62 15.43 -4.73 -3.58
CA PRO A 62 14.30 -5.64 -3.55
C PRO A 62 14.63 -6.92 -2.77
N ILE A 63 13.68 -7.50 -2.06
CA ILE A 63 13.93 -8.74 -1.28
C ILE A 63 14.33 -9.94 -2.16
N SER A 64 14.03 -9.88 -3.45
CA SER A 64 14.41 -10.90 -4.43
C SER A 64 15.90 -10.86 -4.81
N ASP A 65 16.61 -9.78 -4.48
CA ASP A 65 18.06 -9.70 -4.68
C ASP A 65 18.77 -10.48 -3.57
N GLN A 66 19.10 -11.73 -3.87
CA GLN A 66 19.73 -12.64 -2.91
C GLN A 66 21.16 -12.21 -2.52
N GLN A 67 21.83 -11.42 -3.35
CA GLN A 67 23.22 -11.02 -3.15
C GLN A 67 23.32 -9.83 -2.21
N ASN A 68 22.45 -8.83 -2.38
CA ASN A 68 22.60 -7.52 -1.75
C ASN A 68 21.51 -7.20 -0.72
N ALA A 69 20.33 -7.83 -0.81
CA ALA A 69 19.20 -7.45 0.04
C ALA A 69 19.39 -7.88 1.50
N GLY A 70 19.97 -9.07 1.73
CA GLY A 70 20.07 -9.66 3.07
C GLY A 70 18.72 -10.08 3.66
N TYR A 71 17.72 -10.36 2.81
CA TYR A 71 16.42 -10.84 3.23
C TYR A 71 16.51 -12.25 3.82
N VAL A 72 15.83 -12.48 4.95
CA VAL A 72 15.80 -13.78 5.64
C VAL A 72 14.34 -14.22 5.78
N SER A 73 13.98 -15.34 5.16
CA SER A 73 12.59 -15.83 5.11
C SER A 73 12.03 -16.24 6.48
N THR A 74 12.88 -16.64 7.43
CA THR A 74 12.49 -16.95 8.82
C THR A 74 12.30 -15.70 9.69
N ALA A 75 12.74 -14.53 9.22
CA ALA A 75 12.56 -13.23 9.88
C ALA A 75 12.12 -12.17 8.86
N PRO A 76 10.98 -12.37 8.17
CA PRO A 76 10.65 -11.68 6.92
C PRO A 76 10.39 -10.17 7.07
N TYR A 77 10.20 -9.70 8.30
CA TYR A 77 9.88 -8.29 8.61
C TYR A 77 11.09 -7.49 9.11
N THR A 78 12.22 -8.15 9.37
CA THR A 78 13.42 -7.52 9.91
C THR A 78 14.19 -6.77 8.82
N GLY A 79 14.70 -5.58 9.14
CA GLY A 79 15.56 -4.80 8.23
C GLY A 79 14.87 -4.36 6.94
N ARG A 80 13.54 -4.23 6.95
CA ARG A 80 12.72 -3.82 5.80
C ARG A 80 12.60 -2.30 5.70
N ASP A 81 12.09 -1.84 4.56
CA ASP A 81 11.60 -0.48 4.36
C ASP A 81 10.73 -0.03 5.56
N PRO A 82 11.01 1.11 6.21
CA PRO A 82 10.22 1.60 7.34
C PRO A 82 8.72 1.73 7.08
N ARG A 83 8.33 1.96 5.81
CA ARG A 83 6.93 2.02 5.39
C ARG A 83 6.20 0.70 5.59
N LEU A 84 6.87 -0.45 5.59
CA LEU A 84 6.23 -1.74 5.84
C LEU A 84 5.51 -1.74 7.19
N ASN A 85 6.24 -1.37 8.26
CA ASN A 85 5.66 -1.27 9.60
C ASN A 85 4.65 -0.12 9.71
N ALA A 86 4.83 0.97 8.96
CA ALA A 86 3.86 2.07 8.97
C ALA A 86 2.54 1.73 8.25
N TYR A 87 2.57 0.80 7.27
CA TYR A 87 1.43 0.57 6.37
C TYR A 87 0.72 -0.76 6.61
N ILE A 88 1.43 -1.75 7.14
CA ILE A 88 0.94 -3.12 7.33
C ILE A 88 1.04 -3.50 8.81
N ILE A 89 0.00 -4.16 9.32
CA ILE A 89 0.08 -4.90 10.59
C ILE A 89 0.38 -6.35 10.22
N TYR A 90 1.56 -6.83 10.60
CA TYR A 90 2.01 -8.20 10.43
C TYR A 90 2.10 -8.91 11.78
N ASN A 91 2.34 -10.22 11.77
CA ASN A 91 2.43 -11.02 12.99
C ASN A 91 3.44 -10.46 14.00
N GLY A 92 2.99 -10.26 15.24
CA GLY A 92 3.82 -9.73 16.33
C GLY A 92 3.96 -8.21 16.34
N ALA A 93 3.42 -7.49 15.34
CA ALA A 93 3.41 -6.03 15.37
C ALA A 93 2.47 -5.52 16.47
N THR A 94 2.83 -4.41 17.13
CA THR A 94 1.96 -3.77 18.10
C THR A 94 1.03 -2.74 17.43
N PHE A 95 -0.19 -2.61 17.94
CA PHE A 95 -1.18 -1.63 17.48
C PHE A 95 -2.18 -1.23 18.59
N GLY A 96 -3.15 -0.38 18.26
CA GLY A 96 -4.16 0.15 19.20
C GLY A 96 -3.73 1.44 19.91
N THR A 97 -4.54 1.89 20.87
CA THR A 97 -4.46 3.24 21.46
C THR A 97 -3.10 3.58 22.06
N ALA A 98 -2.50 2.66 22.81
CA ALA A 98 -1.16 2.81 23.37
C ALA A 98 -0.04 2.22 22.47
N ASN A 99 -0.40 1.65 21.31
CA ASN A 99 0.50 0.92 20.43
C ASN A 99 1.27 -0.22 21.15
N THR A 100 0.61 -0.88 22.10
CA THR A 100 1.16 -1.97 22.93
C THR A 100 0.49 -3.32 22.69
N THR A 101 -0.71 -3.36 22.09
CA THR A 101 -1.42 -4.61 21.84
C THR A 101 -0.71 -5.37 20.72
N VAL A 102 -0.15 -6.53 21.05
CA VAL A 102 0.49 -7.42 20.08
C VAL A 102 -0.60 -8.09 19.23
N ILE A 103 -0.53 -7.90 17.92
CA ILE A 103 -1.43 -8.55 16.97
C ILE A 103 -0.81 -9.88 16.53
N ASN A 104 -1.44 -10.99 16.90
CA ASN A 104 -0.98 -12.34 16.55
C ASN A 104 -1.80 -12.88 15.37
N THR A 105 -1.19 -12.92 14.19
CA THR A 105 -1.85 -13.38 12.95
C THR A 105 -1.57 -14.87 12.65
N ALA A 106 -0.86 -15.56 13.54
CA ALA A 106 -0.57 -16.99 13.37
C ALA A 106 -1.84 -17.84 13.36
N LEU A 107 -1.77 -18.98 12.68
CA LEU A 107 -2.87 -19.94 12.58
C LEU A 107 -3.23 -20.52 13.96
N ASP A 108 -2.21 -20.72 14.80
CA ASP A 108 -2.28 -21.20 16.18
C ASP A 108 -2.44 -20.07 17.20
N ALA A 109 -2.79 -18.85 16.77
CA ALA A 109 -3.07 -17.73 17.67
C ALA A 109 -4.23 -18.04 18.63
N THR A 110 -4.07 -17.60 19.88
CA THR A 110 -5.11 -17.64 20.91
C THR A 110 -6.09 -16.47 20.82
N THR A 111 -5.70 -15.38 20.14
CA THR A 111 -6.56 -14.22 19.89
C THR A 111 -7.35 -14.40 18.60
N ASN A 112 -8.36 -13.55 18.43
CA ASN A 112 -9.22 -13.54 17.24
C ASN A 112 -8.55 -12.94 16.00
N ASP A 113 -7.27 -12.53 16.08
CA ASP A 113 -6.57 -11.91 14.95
C ASP A 113 -5.93 -12.95 14.01
N GLY A 114 -5.88 -14.22 14.43
CA GLY A 114 -5.22 -15.31 13.72
C GLY A 114 -5.78 -15.56 12.32
N LEU A 115 -4.94 -16.09 11.44
CA LEU A 115 -5.32 -16.44 10.07
C LEU A 115 -6.58 -17.33 10.04
N ASN A 116 -7.63 -16.87 9.36
CA ASN A 116 -8.93 -17.56 9.24
C ASN A 116 -9.58 -17.99 10.58
N LYS A 117 -9.27 -17.29 11.69
CA LYS A 117 -9.80 -17.65 13.03
C LYS A 117 -11.29 -17.39 13.16
N LEU A 118 -11.75 -16.24 12.66
CA LEU A 118 -13.15 -15.82 12.53
C LEU A 118 -13.39 -15.35 11.10
N GLU A 119 -14.66 -15.14 10.75
CA GLU A 119 -15.04 -14.50 9.47
C GLU A 119 -14.43 -13.09 9.31
N THR A 120 -14.24 -12.38 10.42
CA THR A 120 -13.63 -11.04 10.47
C THR A 120 -12.11 -11.06 10.64
N SER A 121 -11.49 -12.24 10.74
CA SER A 121 -10.04 -12.37 10.84
C SER A 121 -9.37 -12.32 9.47
N THR A 122 -8.07 -12.04 9.46
CA THR A 122 -7.29 -11.97 8.22
C THR A 122 -7.30 -13.29 7.46
N ARG A 123 -7.42 -13.19 6.13
CA ARG A 123 -7.26 -14.31 5.18
C ARG A 123 -5.85 -14.39 4.60
N THR A 124 -5.01 -13.37 4.83
CA THR A 124 -3.66 -13.28 4.24
C THR A 124 -2.54 -13.27 5.28
N GLY A 125 -2.86 -13.22 6.58
CA GLY A 125 -1.87 -13.08 7.66
C GLY A 125 -1.48 -11.63 7.97
N TYR A 126 -2.17 -10.66 7.34
CA TYR A 126 -1.92 -9.23 7.47
C TYR A 126 -3.21 -8.42 7.68
N TYR A 127 -3.09 -7.27 8.35
CA TYR A 127 -4.13 -6.23 8.40
C TYR A 127 -3.59 -4.90 7.88
N MET A 128 -4.49 -4.01 7.44
CA MET A 128 -4.14 -2.65 7.07
C MET A 128 -3.70 -1.85 8.31
N ARG A 129 -2.62 -1.07 8.21
CA ARG A 129 -2.26 -0.04 9.21
C ARG A 129 -2.42 1.37 8.64
N LYS A 130 -2.00 1.58 7.40
CA LYS A 130 -2.05 2.89 6.75
C LYS A 130 -3.48 3.44 6.77
N LEU A 131 -3.62 4.75 6.94
CA LEU A 131 -4.90 5.48 7.00
C LEU A 131 -5.61 5.37 8.35
N LEU A 132 -5.33 4.34 9.14
CA LEU A 132 -5.96 4.13 10.43
C LEU A 132 -5.33 5.02 11.51
N ARG A 133 -6.18 5.51 12.41
CA ARG A 133 -5.80 6.23 13.62
C ARG A 133 -5.72 5.22 14.77
N ASN A 134 -4.50 4.92 15.23
CA ASN A 134 -4.32 3.92 16.29
C ASN A 134 -4.96 4.35 17.61
N GLU A 135 -5.18 5.64 17.84
CA GLU A 135 -5.80 6.19 19.05
C GLU A 135 -7.31 5.92 19.15
N VAL A 136 -7.93 5.51 18.03
CA VAL A 136 -9.34 5.15 18.04
C VAL A 136 -9.57 3.99 19.00
N ASN A 137 -10.62 4.13 19.81
CA ASN A 137 -11.11 3.07 20.68
C ASN A 137 -12.55 2.75 20.30
N LEU A 138 -12.80 1.49 19.95
CA LEU A 138 -14.10 0.98 19.53
C LEU A 138 -14.92 0.41 20.69
N ASN A 139 -14.33 0.27 21.88
CA ASN A 139 -15.01 -0.23 23.07
C ASN A 139 -16.18 0.69 23.44
N SER A 140 -17.39 0.15 23.53
CA SER A 140 -18.62 0.90 23.81
C SER A 140 -18.55 1.73 25.10
N SER A 141 -17.80 1.28 26.09
CA SER A 141 -17.66 1.95 27.39
C SER A 141 -16.64 3.08 27.39
N SER A 142 -15.81 3.20 26.34
CA SER A 142 -14.74 4.20 26.24
C SER A 142 -14.45 4.61 24.79
N ARG A 143 -15.53 4.75 23.99
CA ARG A 143 -15.43 5.11 22.57
C ARG A 143 -14.64 6.41 22.39
N ASN A 144 -13.66 6.38 21.51
CA ASN A 144 -12.80 7.52 21.21
C ASN A 144 -12.68 7.72 19.68
N PRO A 145 -13.61 8.45 19.04
CA PRO A 145 -13.47 8.83 17.64
C PRO A 145 -12.24 9.72 17.43
N GLN A 146 -11.67 9.66 16.24
CA GLN A 146 -10.56 10.53 15.85
C GLN A 146 -10.92 11.28 14.57
N GLN A 147 -10.22 12.39 14.34
CA GLN A 147 -10.36 13.12 13.09
C GLN A 147 -9.66 12.38 11.96
N HIS A 148 -10.32 12.36 10.81
CA HIS A 148 -9.80 11.84 9.55
C HIS A 148 -9.89 12.91 8.47
N ILE A 149 -8.99 12.82 7.51
CA ILE A 149 -9.10 13.52 6.23
C ILE A 149 -9.10 12.49 5.10
N LYS A 150 -9.80 12.82 4.02
CA LYS A 150 -9.79 12.04 2.78
C LYS A 150 -9.16 12.86 1.65
N PRO A 151 -7.83 12.79 1.48
CA PRO A 151 -7.16 13.46 0.38
C PRO A 151 -7.64 12.90 -0.96
N ARG A 152 -7.83 13.83 -1.90
CA ARG A 152 -8.20 13.55 -3.29
C ARG A 152 -6.99 13.71 -4.20
N MET A 153 -6.12 14.67 -3.90
CA MET A 153 -4.90 14.95 -4.63
C MET A 153 -3.78 15.35 -3.67
N ARG A 154 -2.58 14.84 -3.91
CA ARG A 154 -1.44 14.97 -3.01
C ARG A 154 -0.13 15.09 -3.79
N TYR A 155 0.80 15.90 -3.31
CA TYR A 155 2.02 16.25 -4.04
C TYR A 155 2.87 15.02 -4.42
N THR A 156 2.98 14.02 -3.53
CA THR A 156 3.72 12.79 -3.85
C THR A 156 3.17 12.07 -5.06
N GLU A 157 1.85 12.08 -5.29
CA GLU A 157 1.26 11.49 -6.49
C GLU A 157 1.74 12.22 -7.75
N PHE A 158 1.73 13.56 -7.74
CA PHE A 158 2.19 14.37 -8.87
C PHE A 158 3.69 14.21 -9.11
N TYR A 159 4.51 14.15 -8.06
CA TYR A 159 5.93 13.86 -8.19
C TYR A 159 6.17 12.48 -8.81
N LEU A 160 5.42 11.45 -8.40
CA LEU A 160 5.52 10.12 -9.01
C LEU A 160 5.05 10.12 -10.48
N ALA A 161 3.99 10.86 -10.82
CA ALA A 161 3.53 11.03 -12.19
C ALA A 161 4.59 11.76 -13.05
N TYR A 162 5.22 12.80 -12.50
CA TYR A 162 6.36 13.47 -13.13
C TYR A 162 7.53 12.51 -13.33
N ALA A 163 7.93 11.75 -12.31
CA ALA A 163 9.05 10.81 -12.41
C ALA A 163 8.80 9.75 -13.49
N GLU A 164 7.57 9.24 -13.57
CA GLU A 164 7.17 8.33 -14.63
C GLU A 164 7.30 8.99 -16.01
N ALA A 165 6.70 10.16 -16.22
CA ALA A 165 6.76 10.87 -17.49
C ALA A 165 8.18 11.28 -17.90
N ALA A 166 8.98 11.78 -16.96
CA ALA A 166 10.37 12.19 -17.18
C ALA A 166 11.24 10.98 -17.56
N ASN A 167 11.07 9.83 -16.89
CA ASN A 167 11.80 8.62 -17.26
C ASN A 167 11.42 8.13 -18.67
N GLU A 168 10.13 8.19 -19.04
CA GLU A 168 9.68 7.85 -20.39
C GLU A 168 10.24 8.80 -21.45
N ALA A 169 10.25 10.10 -21.20
CA ALA A 169 10.66 11.11 -22.17
C ALA A 169 12.17 11.25 -22.31
N TRP A 170 12.90 11.27 -21.19
CA TRP A 170 14.32 11.67 -21.14
C TRP A 170 15.21 10.65 -20.43
N GLY A 171 14.67 9.52 -19.99
CA GLY A 171 15.40 8.53 -19.20
C GLY A 171 15.60 8.96 -17.74
N PRO A 172 16.28 8.14 -16.93
CA PRO A 172 16.32 8.34 -15.48
C PRO A 172 16.93 9.66 -15.02
N LEU A 173 18.03 10.09 -15.67
CA LEU A 173 18.82 11.27 -15.31
C LEU A 173 18.54 12.49 -16.19
N GLY A 174 17.78 12.32 -17.29
CA GLY A 174 17.43 13.42 -18.16
C GLY A 174 16.41 14.36 -17.51
N THR A 175 16.62 15.67 -17.63
CA THR A 175 15.74 16.68 -17.03
C THR A 175 14.89 17.43 -18.06
N GLY A 176 15.20 17.30 -19.35
CA GLY A 176 14.61 18.15 -20.38
C GLY A 176 14.85 19.64 -20.08
N SER A 177 13.77 20.43 -20.00
CA SER A 177 13.81 21.84 -19.60
C SER A 177 13.54 22.08 -18.11
N HIS A 178 13.45 21.03 -17.28
CA HIS A 178 13.12 21.12 -15.86
C HIS A 178 14.38 21.04 -14.99
N THR A 179 14.23 21.28 -13.69
CA THR A 179 15.35 21.37 -12.73
C THR A 179 15.74 20.04 -12.08
N TYR A 180 14.93 18.99 -12.23
CA TYR A 180 15.19 17.69 -11.61
C TYR A 180 14.75 16.53 -12.52
N SER A 181 15.45 15.41 -12.41
CA SER A 181 15.20 14.19 -13.20
C SER A 181 14.23 13.24 -12.50
N ALA A 182 13.87 12.13 -13.16
CA ALA A 182 13.09 11.06 -12.53
C ALA A 182 13.85 10.44 -11.34
N TYR A 183 15.16 10.24 -11.48
CA TYR A 183 16.05 9.76 -10.42
C TYR A 183 16.01 10.68 -9.20
N ASP A 184 16.07 12.01 -9.39
CA ASP A 184 16.09 12.97 -8.27
C ASP A 184 14.80 12.91 -7.45
N VAL A 185 13.66 12.77 -8.14
CA VAL A 185 12.35 12.62 -7.50
C VAL A 185 12.26 11.32 -6.72
N ILE A 186 12.67 10.19 -7.31
CA ILE A 186 12.66 8.89 -6.63
C ILE A 186 13.61 8.88 -5.43
N LYS A 187 14.79 9.50 -5.55
CA LYS A 187 15.74 9.69 -4.45
C LYS A 187 15.10 10.46 -3.30
N ALA A 188 14.41 11.57 -3.59
CA ALA A 188 13.74 12.37 -2.57
C ALA A 188 12.62 11.59 -1.86
N ILE A 189 11.80 10.85 -2.60
CA ILE A 189 10.70 10.03 -2.05
C ILE A 189 11.26 8.93 -1.14
N ARG A 190 12.28 8.19 -1.61
CA ARG A 190 12.89 7.08 -0.86
C ARG A 190 13.62 7.56 0.38
N ARG A 191 14.33 8.69 0.29
CA ARG A 191 14.94 9.36 1.46
C ARG A 191 13.89 9.75 2.50
N ARG A 192 12.76 10.34 2.08
CA ARG A 192 11.65 10.68 2.99
C ARG A 192 11.08 9.44 3.66
N ALA A 193 10.97 8.34 2.92
CA ALA A 193 10.51 7.05 3.42
C ALA A 193 11.51 6.35 4.38
N GLY A 194 12.72 6.88 4.54
CA GLY A 194 13.75 6.27 5.38
C GLY A 194 14.51 5.13 4.69
N VAL A 195 14.36 4.96 3.38
CA VAL A 195 15.07 3.96 2.59
C VAL A 195 16.43 4.49 2.17
N GLY A 196 17.48 3.70 2.41
CA GLY A 196 18.83 4.02 1.95
C GLY A 196 19.47 5.28 2.56
N VAL A 197 18.90 5.84 3.65
CA VAL A 197 19.34 7.11 4.23
C VAL A 197 20.78 7.06 4.73
N ASN A 198 21.22 5.91 5.25
CA ASN A 198 22.55 5.74 5.84
C ASN A 198 23.62 5.26 4.85
N ASN A 199 23.23 4.95 3.61
CA ASN A 199 24.13 4.33 2.62
C ASN A 199 23.93 4.86 1.19
N ASN A 200 23.23 5.98 1.04
CA ASN A 200 22.90 6.60 -0.24
C ASN A 200 22.18 5.64 -1.23
N ASP A 201 21.35 4.73 -0.71
CA ASP A 201 20.47 3.86 -1.52
C ASP A 201 21.19 3.14 -2.68
N PRO A 202 22.06 2.17 -2.37
CA PRO A 202 22.89 1.49 -3.36
C PRO A 202 22.11 0.86 -4.52
N TYR A 203 20.87 0.41 -4.28
CA TYR A 203 20.02 -0.10 -5.36
C TYR A 203 19.68 1.00 -6.36
N LEU A 204 19.20 2.16 -5.89
CA LEU A 204 18.89 3.30 -6.76
C LEU A 204 20.13 3.77 -7.55
N GLU A 205 21.30 3.79 -6.91
CA GLU A 205 22.56 4.13 -7.58
C GLU A 205 22.95 3.12 -8.66
N SER A 206 22.75 1.82 -8.42
CA SER A 206 23.09 0.76 -9.37
C SER A 206 22.26 0.83 -10.67
N ILE A 207 21.02 1.30 -10.60
CA ILE A 207 20.09 1.34 -11.73
C ILE A 207 19.93 2.72 -12.37
N LYS A 208 20.65 3.74 -11.91
CA LYS A 208 20.41 5.15 -12.31
C LYS A 208 20.64 5.43 -13.80
N ASN A 209 21.33 4.55 -14.52
CA ASN A 209 21.54 4.66 -15.97
C ASN A 209 20.64 3.70 -16.78
N ASP A 210 19.79 2.92 -16.13
CA ASP A 210 18.90 1.94 -16.77
C ASP A 210 17.45 2.45 -16.72
N LYS A 211 16.94 2.83 -17.89
CA LYS A 211 15.57 3.33 -18.05
C LYS A 211 14.49 2.31 -17.67
N ALA A 212 14.71 1.03 -17.97
CA ALA A 212 13.72 -0.02 -17.72
C ALA A 212 13.71 -0.42 -16.23
N ALA A 213 14.88 -0.53 -15.61
CA ALA A 213 15.00 -0.75 -14.18
C ALA A 213 14.41 0.44 -13.38
N MET A 214 14.70 1.67 -13.80
CA MET A 214 14.12 2.87 -13.18
C MET A 214 12.59 2.91 -13.35
N GLN A 215 12.06 2.57 -14.53
CA GLN A 215 10.61 2.45 -14.75
C GLN A 215 10.00 1.46 -13.74
N THR A 216 10.62 0.30 -13.56
CA THR A 216 10.17 -0.72 -12.60
C THR A 216 10.18 -0.18 -11.17
N LEU A 217 11.23 0.52 -10.76
CA LEU A 217 11.32 1.15 -9.45
C LEU A 217 10.25 2.23 -9.27
N ILE A 218 10.06 3.14 -10.23
CA ILE A 218 9.04 4.20 -10.17
C ILE A 218 7.65 3.59 -9.97
N ARG A 219 7.30 2.55 -10.74
CA ARG A 219 6.01 1.85 -10.60
C ARG A 219 5.85 1.20 -9.22
N ASN A 220 6.94 0.68 -8.66
CA ASN A 220 6.91 0.10 -7.32
C ASN A 220 6.79 1.18 -6.23
N GLU A 221 7.54 2.28 -6.31
CA GLU A 221 7.38 3.41 -5.39
C GLU A 221 5.96 3.98 -5.45
N ARG A 222 5.37 4.09 -6.64
CA ARG A 222 3.97 4.47 -6.80
C ARG A 222 3.02 3.48 -6.11
N ARG A 223 3.27 2.18 -6.22
CA ARG A 223 2.50 1.13 -5.53
C ARG A 223 2.57 1.29 -4.01
N LEU A 224 3.76 1.55 -3.44
CA LEU A 224 3.95 1.65 -2.00
C LEU A 224 3.37 2.96 -1.45
N GLU A 225 3.70 4.09 -2.07
CA GLU A 225 3.26 5.42 -1.64
C GLU A 225 1.75 5.61 -1.72
N LEU A 226 1.09 4.96 -2.68
CA LEU A 226 -0.35 5.11 -2.94
C LEU A 226 -1.16 3.85 -2.60
N CYS A 227 -0.58 2.90 -1.86
CA CYS A 227 -1.33 1.73 -1.41
C CYS A 227 -2.55 2.15 -0.55
N PHE A 228 -3.66 1.43 -0.74
CA PHE A 228 -4.96 1.68 -0.09
C PHE A 228 -5.66 3.01 -0.44
N GLU A 229 -5.17 3.74 -1.45
CA GLU A 229 -5.71 5.04 -1.87
C GLU A 229 -6.42 4.98 -3.24
N GLY A 230 -6.72 3.78 -3.76
CA GLY A 230 -7.50 3.60 -4.99
C GLY A 230 -6.72 3.72 -6.30
N HIS A 231 -5.39 3.88 -6.28
CA HIS A 231 -4.60 4.04 -7.51
C HIS A 231 -4.24 2.73 -8.21
N ARG A 232 -3.93 1.67 -7.46
CA ARG A 232 -3.35 0.43 -8.01
C ARG A 232 -4.21 -0.22 -9.11
N PHE A 233 -5.54 -0.16 -8.95
CA PHE A 233 -6.50 -0.69 -9.93
C PHE A 233 -6.37 0.00 -11.30
N TRP A 234 -6.20 1.32 -11.30
CA TRP A 234 -6.06 2.13 -12.51
C TRP A 234 -4.64 2.07 -13.08
N ASP A 235 -3.63 2.11 -12.22
CA ASP A 235 -2.23 2.02 -12.60
C ASP A 235 -1.91 0.73 -13.37
N LEU A 236 -2.39 -0.41 -12.86
CA LEU A 236 -2.17 -1.68 -13.51
C LEU A 236 -2.84 -1.75 -14.90
N ARG A 237 -4.05 -1.20 -15.06
CA ARG A 237 -4.79 -1.17 -16.33
C ARG A 237 -4.14 -0.27 -17.37
N ARG A 238 -3.78 0.97 -17.00
CA ARG A 238 -3.13 1.89 -17.94
C ARG A 238 -1.75 1.41 -18.38
N TRP A 239 -1.06 0.66 -17.52
CA TRP A 239 0.19 -0.03 -17.86
C TRP A 239 0.00 -1.37 -18.58
N LYS A 240 -1.25 -1.81 -18.81
CA LYS A 240 -1.60 -3.10 -19.41
C LYS A 240 -0.84 -4.27 -18.77
N ARG A 241 -0.76 -4.28 -17.43
CA ARG A 241 -0.11 -5.34 -16.67
C ARG A 241 -1.00 -6.58 -16.64
N ASP A 242 -0.34 -7.73 -16.51
CA ASP A 242 -1.02 -8.97 -16.16
C ASP A 242 -1.71 -8.83 -14.78
N LEU A 243 -3.02 -9.10 -14.73
CA LEU A 243 -3.85 -9.03 -13.53
C LEU A 243 -4.28 -10.41 -13.04
N THR A 244 -3.69 -11.47 -13.57
CA THR A 244 -3.95 -12.87 -13.17
C THR A 244 -3.05 -13.34 -12.03
N GLU A 245 -2.12 -12.49 -11.56
CA GLU A 245 -1.24 -12.79 -10.44
C GLU A 245 -2.05 -13.25 -9.21
N THR A 246 -1.82 -14.48 -8.76
CA THR A 246 -2.43 -15.03 -7.55
C THR A 246 -2.13 -14.14 -6.36
N ALA A 247 -3.19 -13.76 -5.63
CA ALA A 247 -3.05 -13.09 -4.36
C ALA A 247 -2.55 -14.10 -3.32
N LYS A 248 -1.42 -13.78 -2.71
CA LYS A 248 -0.77 -14.63 -1.71
C LYS A 248 -0.94 -14.05 -0.30
N GLY A 249 -0.73 -14.91 0.69
CA GLY A 249 -0.68 -14.57 2.11
C GLY A 249 0.49 -15.26 2.79
N MET A 250 0.58 -15.11 4.10
CA MET A 250 1.57 -15.74 4.96
C MET A 250 0.87 -16.54 6.05
N LEU A 251 1.07 -17.85 6.03
CA LEU A 251 0.70 -18.74 7.12
C LEU A 251 1.85 -18.80 8.10
N ILE A 252 1.53 -18.67 9.39
CA ILE A 252 2.48 -18.82 10.48
C ILE A 252 1.95 -19.88 11.43
N GLN A 253 2.75 -20.91 11.72
CA GLN A 253 2.40 -21.97 12.65
C GLN A 253 3.66 -22.43 13.37
N ALA A 254 3.60 -22.51 14.70
CA ALA A 254 4.76 -22.86 15.53
C ALA A 254 6.04 -22.05 15.18
N GLY A 255 5.87 -20.76 14.85
CA GLY A 255 6.96 -19.85 14.47
C GLY A 255 7.52 -20.01 13.05
N THR A 256 7.00 -20.94 12.26
CA THR A 256 7.42 -21.15 10.86
C THR A 256 6.58 -20.28 9.92
N TYR A 257 7.23 -19.58 8.99
CA TYR A 257 6.60 -18.72 7.99
C TYR A 257 6.47 -19.48 6.66
N THR A 258 5.26 -19.59 6.12
CA THR A 258 4.98 -20.28 4.86
C THR A 258 4.07 -19.43 3.97
N PRO A 259 4.56 -18.95 2.81
CA PRO A 259 3.69 -18.29 1.84
C PRO A 259 2.58 -19.23 1.36
N ILE A 260 1.35 -18.71 1.26
CA ILE A 260 0.18 -19.47 0.80
C ILE A 260 -0.53 -18.74 -0.34
N ASN A 261 -1.26 -19.48 -1.17
CA ASN A 261 -2.21 -18.90 -2.12
C ASN A 261 -3.53 -18.60 -1.40
N VAL A 262 -4.08 -17.40 -1.62
CA VAL A 262 -5.32 -16.94 -0.95
C VAL A 262 -6.46 -16.79 -1.95
N ASP A 263 -6.17 -16.25 -3.13
CA ASP A 263 -7.17 -16.03 -4.18
C ASP A 263 -6.52 -16.06 -5.57
N GLU A 264 -7.00 -16.96 -6.43
CA GLU A 264 -6.57 -17.06 -7.81
C GLU A 264 -7.34 -16.05 -8.66
N ARG A 265 -6.60 -15.14 -9.30
CA ARG A 265 -7.20 -14.04 -10.05
C ARG A 265 -7.43 -14.47 -11.49
N VAL A 266 -8.68 -14.39 -11.93
CA VAL A 266 -9.03 -14.53 -13.35
C VAL A 266 -9.22 -13.15 -13.94
N TYR A 267 -8.49 -12.87 -15.01
CA TYR A 267 -8.62 -11.64 -15.77
C TYR A 267 -8.43 -11.94 -17.25
N GLN A 268 -9.29 -11.35 -18.06
CA GLN A 268 -9.25 -11.47 -19.52
C GLN A 268 -9.07 -10.09 -20.14
N ASP A 269 -8.51 -10.02 -21.34
CA ASP A 269 -8.13 -8.76 -21.99
C ASP A 269 -9.30 -7.76 -22.10
N HIS A 270 -10.52 -8.25 -22.37
CA HIS A 270 -11.72 -7.41 -22.48
C HIS A 270 -12.11 -6.71 -21.15
N MET A 271 -11.67 -7.25 -20.01
CA MET A 271 -11.96 -6.70 -18.67
C MET A 271 -11.17 -5.43 -18.35
N ILE A 272 -10.34 -4.95 -19.29
CA ILE A 272 -9.67 -3.64 -19.19
C ILE A 272 -10.68 -2.50 -19.17
N TYR A 273 -11.81 -2.66 -19.87
CA TYR A 273 -12.97 -1.79 -19.79
C TYR A 273 -14.10 -2.55 -19.07
N GLY A 274 -14.76 -1.91 -18.11
CA GLY A 274 -15.93 -2.53 -17.45
C GLY A 274 -17.15 -2.56 -18.38
N PRO A 275 -18.13 -3.45 -18.14
CA PRO A 275 -19.35 -3.48 -18.93
C PRO A 275 -20.16 -2.19 -18.72
N VAL A 276 -20.75 -1.67 -19.80
CA VAL A 276 -21.86 -0.71 -19.69
C VAL A 276 -23.06 -1.47 -19.10
N PRO A 277 -23.76 -0.92 -18.08
CA PRO A 277 -24.91 -1.62 -17.51
C PRO A 277 -25.94 -1.98 -18.58
N ASN A 278 -26.37 -3.25 -18.62
CA ASN A 278 -27.23 -3.76 -19.68
C ASN A 278 -28.55 -2.96 -19.81
N THR A 279 -29.08 -2.46 -18.69
CA THR A 279 -30.27 -1.59 -18.68
C THR A 279 -30.08 -0.30 -19.47
N GLU A 280 -28.86 0.24 -19.55
CA GLU A 280 -28.59 1.45 -20.34
C GLU A 280 -28.45 1.14 -21.84
N ILE A 281 -27.86 -0.02 -22.19
CA ILE A 281 -27.79 -0.49 -23.58
C ILE A 281 -29.19 -0.69 -24.17
N LEU A 282 -30.12 -1.24 -23.38
CA LEU A 282 -31.50 -1.49 -23.84
C LEU A 282 -32.32 -0.20 -24.03
N LYS A 283 -31.99 0.88 -23.32
CA LYS A 283 -32.71 2.16 -23.42
C LYS A 283 -32.36 2.95 -24.68
N PHE A 284 -31.14 2.85 -25.17
CA PHE A 284 -30.64 3.71 -26.24
C PHE A 284 -29.80 2.94 -27.25
N SER A 285 -30.39 2.68 -28.42
CA SER A 285 -29.80 1.82 -29.47
C SER A 285 -28.47 2.33 -30.04
N ALA A 286 -28.14 3.61 -29.87
CA ALA A 286 -26.86 4.18 -30.25
C ALA A 286 -25.75 3.91 -29.21
N LEU A 287 -26.08 3.57 -27.96
CA LEU A 287 -25.10 3.14 -26.97
C LEU A 287 -24.69 1.70 -27.27
N LYS A 288 -23.39 1.49 -27.52
CA LYS A 288 -22.82 0.17 -27.80
C LYS A 288 -22.04 -0.33 -26.59
N GLN A 289 -22.06 -1.65 -26.41
CA GLN A 289 -21.32 -2.31 -25.34
C GLN A 289 -19.81 -2.28 -25.62
N ASN A 290 -19.00 -2.32 -24.57
CA ASN A 290 -17.57 -2.53 -24.67
C ASN A 290 -17.27 -3.94 -25.20
N THR A 291 -16.32 -4.05 -26.14
CA THR A 291 -15.96 -5.33 -26.77
C THR A 291 -15.70 -6.42 -25.74
N GLY A 292 -16.41 -7.55 -25.85
CA GLY A 292 -16.25 -8.74 -25.00
C GLY A 292 -17.30 -8.90 -23.89
N TRP A 293 -18.11 -7.87 -23.62
CA TRP A 293 -19.21 -7.89 -22.66
C TRP A 293 -20.59 -8.02 -23.31
#